data_AF-A0A5J4RG89-F1
#
_entry.id   AF-A0A5J4RG89-F1
#
_cell.length_a   1.000
_cell.length_b   1.000
_cell.length_c   1.000
_cell.angle_alpha   90.00
_cell.angle_beta   90.00
_cell.angle_gamma   90.00
#
_symmetry.space_group_name_H-M   'P 1'
#
loop_
_entity.id
_entity.type
_entity.pdbx_description
1 polymer ?
#
loop_
_entity_poly.entity_id
_entity_poly.type
_entity_poly.pdbx_seq_one_letter_code
_entity_poly.pdbx_strand_id
1 'polypeptide(L)'
;MRTITLNEFQRIKNSLSIESIIANELNISVNCVQKFLNERHFTHERYPGIYFRHGPEGGLIMLDDDTAVPYATILNYALKILDKSKQ
;
A
#
# COMPACT_ATOMS: atom_id res chain seq x y z
N MET A 1 10.66 8.84 3.24
CA MET A 1 9.21 9.01 3.02
C MET A 1 8.92 8.82 1.54
N ARG A 2 7.94 7.99 1.22
CA ARG A 2 7.51 7.71 -0.15
C ARG A 2 6.09 8.22 -0.36
N THR A 3 5.84 8.95 -1.43
CA THR A 3 4.49 9.46 -1.74
C THR A 3 3.93 8.68 -2.92
N ILE A 4 2.67 8.24 -2.80
CA ILE A 4 1.92 7.59 -3.87
C ILE A 4 0.60 8.27 -4.11
N THR A 5 0.12 8.16 -5.33
CA THR A 5 -1.21 8.63 -5.73
C THR A 5 -2.27 7.60 -5.39
N LEU A 6 -3.52 8.03 -5.23
CA LEU A 6 -4.64 7.10 -5.05
C LEU A 6 -4.78 6.13 -6.24
N ASN A 7 -4.45 6.58 -7.45
CA ASN A 7 -4.45 5.75 -8.65
C ASN A 7 -3.43 4.59 -8.56
N GLU A 8 -2.23 4.85 -8.04
CA GLU A 8 -1.23 3.79 -7.80
C GLU A 8 -1.70 2.80 -6.75
N PHE A 9 -2.33 3.28 -5.66
CA PHE A 9 -2.94 2.41 -4.67
C PHE A 9 -4.03 1.52 -5.27
N GLN A 10 -4.89 2.06 -6.15
CA GLN A 10 -5.91 1.28 -6.85
C GLN A 10 -5.31 0.22 -7.76
N ARG A 11 -4.16 0.49 -8.41
CA ARG A 11 -3.45 -0.53 -9.21
C ARG A 11 -2.94 -1.68 -8.36
N ILE A 12 -2.42 -1.39 -7.16
CA ILE A 12 -2.01 -2.42 -6.19
C ILE A 12 -3.22 -3.26 -5.80
N LYS A 13 -4.32 -2.60 -5.41
CA LYS A 13 -5.56 -3.26 -4.99
C LYS A 13 -6.17 -4.15 -6.07
N ASN A 14 -6.07 -3.75 -7.34
CA ASN A 14 -6.60 -4.52 -8.47
C ASN A 14 -5.66 -5.66 -8.92
N SER A 15 -4.47 -5.81 -8.31
CA SER A 15 -3.48 -6.79 -8.74
C SER A 15 -3.34 -7.96 -7.76
N LEU A 16 -4.09 -9.02 -8.03
CA LEU A 16 -4.04 -10.29 -7.28
C LEU A 16 -2.62 -10.91 -7.26
N SER A 17 -1.86 -10.75 -8.34
CA SER A 17 -0.49 -11.27 -8.45
C SER A 17 0.45 -10.60 -7.45
N ILE A 18 0.22 -9.33 -7.12
CA ILE A 18 1.07 -8.59 -6.18
C ILE A 18 0.81 -9.04 -4.75
N GLU A 19 -0.45 -9.30 -4.40
CA GLU A 19 -0.84 -9.74 -3.06
C GLU A 19 -0.14 -11.03 -2.64
N SER A 20 -0.07 -12.01 -3.54
CA SER A 20 0.57 -13.30 -3.26
C SER A 20 2.09 -13.17 -3.12
N ILE A 21 2.74 -12.34 -3.95
CA ILE A 21 4.17 -12.10 -3.88
C ILE A 21 4.52 -11.41 -2.56
N ILE A 22 3.79 -10.37 -2.16
CA ILE A 22 4.03 -9.67 -0.89
C ILE A 22 3.83 -10.60 0.30
N ALA A 23 2.77 -11.41 0.28
CA ALA A 23 2.50 -12.37 1.34
C ALA A 23 3.68 -13.34 1.53
N ASN A 24 4.21 -13.86 0.43
CA ASN A 24 5.37 -14.75 0.45
C ASN A 24 6.65 -14.03 0.94
N GLU A 25 6.91 -12.82 0.45
CA GLU A 25 8.09 -12.02 0.82
C GLU A 25 8.10 -11.59 2.29
N LEU A 26 6.94 -11.19 2.82
CA LEU A 26 6.80 -10.74 4.21
C LEU A 26 6.47 -11.88 5.18
N ASN A 27 6.37 -13.12 4.68
CA ASN A 27 6.00 -14.31 5.45
C ASN A 27 4.66 -14.16 6.21
N ILE A 28 3.68 -13.51 5.57
CA ILE A 28 2.33 -13.31 6.10
C ILE A 28 1.30 -14.00 5.18
N SER A 29 0.09 -14.21 5.67
CA SER A 29 -0.96 -14.80 4.83
C SER A 29 -1.45 -13.83 3.76
N VAL A 30 -1.75 -14.33 2.56
CA VAL A 30 -2.39 -13.55 1.48
C VAL A 30 -3.67 -12.88 1.97
N ASN A 31 -4.45 -13.57 2.81
CA ASN A 31 -5.65 -13.02 3.43
C ASN A 31 -5.35 -11.80 4.32
N CYS A 32 -4.20 -11.76 5.02
CA CYS A 32 -3.80 -10.57 5.77
C CYS A 32 -3.53 -9.40 4.82
N VAL A 33 -2.77 -9.62 3.74
CA VAL A 33 -2.50 -8.60 2.71
C VAL A 33 -3.79 -8.08 2.09
N GLN A 34 -4.70 -8.98 1.70
CA GLN A 34 -6.00 -8.64 1.14
C GLN A 34 -6.87 -7.86 2.12
N LYS A 35 -6.89 -8.28 3.38
CA LYS A 35 -7.63 -7.57 4.43
C LYS A 35 -7.09 -6.16 4.59
N PHE A 36 -5.77 -5.96 4.59
CA PHE A 36 -5.16 -4.63 4.65
C PHE A 36 -5.46 -3.75 3.43
N LEU A 37 -5.41 -4.31 2.21
CA LEU A 37 -5.67 -3.55 0.98
C LEU A 37 -7.17 -3.24 0.78
N ASN A 38 -8.05 -4.11 1.29
CA ASN A 38 -9.49 -3.96 1.18
C ASN A 38 -10.14 -3.23 2.36
N GLU A 39 -9.48 -3.20 3.53
CA GLU A 39 -9.97 -2.42 4.66
C GLU A 39 -10.01 -0.93 4.29
N ARG A 40 -11.13 -0.30 4.62
CA ARG A 40 -11.34 1.13 4.43
C ARG A 40 -10.63 1.90 5.53
N HIS A 41 -9.31 1.79 5.58
CA HIS A 41 -8.43 2.57 6.46
C HIS A 41 -8.51 4.09 6.18
N PHE A 42 -9.10 4.48 5.04
CA PHE A 42 -9.05 5.83 4.49
C PHE A 42 -10.15 6.77 5.01
N THR A 43 -11.00 6.33 5.95
CA THR A 43 -12.18 7.13 6.30
C THR A 43 -11.86 8.25 7.27
N HIS A 44 -11.22 8.07 8.42
CA HIS A 44 -11.07 9.18 9.39
C HIS A 44 -9.90 9.10 10.39
N GLU A 45 -9.11 8.02 10.43
CA GLU A 45 -8.09 7.81 11.47
C GLU A 45 -6.67 7.94 10.91
N ARG A 46 -5.82 8.70 11.60
CA ARG A 46 -4.39 8.77 11.28
C ARG A 46 -3.76 7.41 11.58
N TYR A 47 -3.35 6.70 10.54
CA TYR A 47 -2.56 5.49 10.71
C TYR A 47 -1.10 5.86 10.98
N PRO A 48 -0.44 5.22 11.96
CA PRO A 48 0.99 5.38 12.16
C PRO A 48 1.72 5.10 10.83
N GLY A 49 2.60 6.00 10.41
CA GLY A 49 3.36 5.84 9.17
C GLY A 49 2.58 6.04 7.85
N ILE A 50 1.31 6.44 7.88
CA ILE A 50 0.55 6.80 6.66
C ILE A 50 -0.14 8.16 6.83
N TYR A 51 0.21 9.10 5.97
CA TYR A 51 -0.38 10.44 5.94
C TYR A 51 -1.19 10.65 4.67
N PHE A 52 -2.41 11.16 4.82
CA PHE A 52 -3.30 11.44 3.71
C PHE A 52 -3.38 12.94 3.45
N ARG A 53 -3.23 13.34 2.18
CA ARG A 53 -3.59 14.68 1.73
C ARG A 53 -4.73 14.61 0.73
N HIS A 54 -5.78 15.38 1.00
CA HIS A 54 -6.87 15.59 0.04
C HIS A 54 -6.37 16.41 -1.16
N GLY A 55 -6.81 16.03 -2.36
CA GLY A 55 -6.46 16.70 -3.60
C GLY A 55 -7.34 16.24 -4.76
N PRO A 56 -7.31 16.95 -5.91
CA PRO A 56 -7.95 16.48 -7.13
C PRO A 56 -7.40 15.08 -7.48
N GLU A 57 -8.26 14.18 -7.97
CA GLU A 57 -7.96 12.74 -8.21
C GLU A 57 -7.96 11.82 -6.97
N GLY A 58 -8.49 12.27 -5.83
CA GLY A 58 -8.66 11.42 -4.64
C GLY A 58 -7.52 11.48 -3.63
N GLY A 59 -6.51 12.32 -3.88
CA GLY A 59 -5.48 12.68 -2.91
C GLY A 59 -4.17 11.90 -3.00
N LEU A 60 -3.24 12.28 -2.13
CA LEU A 60 -1.91 11.69 -2.01
C LEU A 60 -1.81 10.92 -0.70
N ILE A 61 -1.16 9.76 -0.77
CA ILE A 61 -0.83 8.92 0.36
C ILE A 61 0.68 9.03 0.56
N MET A 62 1.12 9.54 1.69
CA MET A 62 2.53 9.60 2.06
C MET A 62 2.80 8.50 3.07
N LEU A 63 3.68 7.58 2.70
CA LEU A 63 4.18 6.51 3.54
C LEU A 63 5.45 7.00 4.23
N ASP A 64 5.49 6.86 5.54
CA ASP A 64 6.75 6.97 6.27
C ASP A 64 7.56 5.69 6.05
N ASP A 65 8.89 5.81 5.98
CA ASP A 65 9.76 4.64 5.78
C ASP A 65 9.98 3.84 7.07
N ASP A 66 9.14 4.09 8.09
CA ASP A 66 9.19 3.35 9.33
C ASP A 66 8.73 1.90 9.09
N THR A 67 9.72 1.03 8.94
CA THR A 67 9.55 -0.42 8.74
C THR A 67 8.83 -1.10 9.92
N ALA A 68 8.72 -0.44 11.08
CA ALA A 68 7.95 -0.95 12.20
C ALA A 68 6.44 -0.93 11.94
N VAL A 69 5.97 -0.22 10.91
CA VAL A 69 4.56 -0.18 10.52
C VAL A 69 4.29 -1.24 9.43
N PRO A 70 3.46 -2.26 9.71
CA PRO A 70 3.16 -3.31 8.73
C PRO A 70 2.57 -2.77 7.42
N TYR A 71 1.75 -1.71 7.52
CA TYR A 71 1.08 -1.08 6.39
C TYR A 71 2.04 -0.40 5.42
N ALA A 72 2.99 0.39 5.93
CA ALA A 72 4.00 1.05 5.11
C ALA A 72 4.87 0.01 4.40
N THR A 73 5.23 -1.07 5.10
CA THR A 73 6.01 -2.18 4.55
C THR A 73 5.29 -2.90 3.40
N ILE A 74 4.02 -3.27 3.57
CA ILE A 74 3.21 -3.93 2.52
C ILE A 74 3.10 -3.03 1.28
N LEU A 75 2.76 -1.75 1.47
CA LEU A 75 2.62 -0.81 0.36
C LEU A 75 3.94 -0.52 -0.35
N ASN A 76 5.04 -0.37 0.40
CA ASN A 76 6.36 -0.17 -0.18
C ASN A 76 6.79 -1.35 -1.05
N TYR A 77 6.53 -2.58 -0.60
CA TYR A 77 6.80 -3.78 -1.39
C TYR A 77 5.92 -3.87 -2.64
N ALA A 78 4.62 -3.58 -2.51
CA ALA A 78 3.69 -3.56 -3.64
C ALA A 78 4.15 -2.61 -4.75
N LEU A 79 4.56 -1.40 -4.37
CA LEU A 79 5.06 -0.40 -5.30
C LEU A 79 6.35 -0.84 -5.96
N LYS A 80 7.27 -1.46 -5.21
CA LYS A 80 8.52 -1.99 -5.76
C LYS A 80 8.26 -3.07 -6.82
N ILE A 81 7.23 -3.89 -6.64
CA ILE A 81 6.83 -4.90 -7.63
C ILE A 81 6.20 -4.23 -8.85
N LEU A 82 5.28 -3.27 -8.67
CA LEU A 82 4.67 -2.53 -9.78
C LEU A 82 5.68 -1.76 -10.64
N ASP A 83 6.68 -1.15 -10.00
CA ASP A 83 7.75 -0.42 -10.68
C ASP A 83 8.57 -1.37 -11.56
N LYS A 84 8.94 -2.54 -11.01
CA LYS A 84 9.62 -3.61 -11.76
C LYS A 84 8.81 -4.17 -12.92
N SER A 85 7.49 -4.12 -12.86
CA SER A 85 6.61 -4.57 -13.96
C SER A 85 6.40 -3.53 -15.06
N LYS A 86 6.91 -2.30 -14.91
CA LYS A 86 6.86 -1.24 -15.94
C LYS A 86 8.09 -1.23 -16.87
N GLN A 87 9.04 -2.13 -16.68
CA GLN A 87 10.29 -2.24 -17.45
C GLN A 87 10.24 -3.46 -18.36
#